data_AF-A0AAD8P2X4-F1
#
_entry.id   AF-A0AAD8P2X4-F1
#
_cell.length_a   1.000
_cell.length_b   1.000
_cell.length_c   1.000
_cell.angle_alpha   90.00
_cell.angle_beta   90.00
_cell.angle_gamma   90.00
#
_symmetry.space_group_name_H-M   'P 1'
#
loop_
_entity.id
_entity.type
_entity.pdbx_description
1 polymer ?
#
loop_
_entity_poly.entity_id
_entity_poly.type
_entity_poly.pdbx_seq_one_letter_code
_entity_poly.pdbx_strand_id
1 'polypeptide(L)'
;MTSTIEENIYPSLLLAPEEMDGVSRKEKRKALKKERRKQIRKELAEKARAEEEARLNDPELQQQLQLQYEKEQQRLERERKEFEDRERIFLEELERKQKEQEEELERIKADERESNLQSEGAEEDPNDDDEWEYVEEGPPEIIWQGNEIIVKKNKVKVKKKDTKQDIKEEDPNRPTSNPLPPQHEAYAAFKNAPMTSAELLDTVAQQVPNFGTEQDKAHCPFHIKTGACRFGLHCNRVHYYPDKAHTLLIKNMYNGPGLAWEQDEGLEVCCWIQAVILSFPKIRCGGSQFEDRR
;
A
#
# COMPACT_ATOMS: atom_id res chain seq x y z
N MET A 1 30.15 46.30 -11.30
CA MET A 1 30.48 46.42 -12.72
C MET A 1 29.39 45.70 -13.51
N THR A 2 28.56 46.50 -14.18
CA THR A 2 27.73 46.15 -15.35
C THR A 2 27.07 44.77 -15.40
N SER A 3 25.84 44.66 -14.90
CA SER A 3 24.83 43.80 -15.53
C SER A 3 23.79 44.72 -16.16
N THR A 4 24.01 44.99 -17.44
CA THR A 4 23.03 45.56 -18.35
C THR A 4 21.76 44.74 -18.27
N ILE A 5 20.66 45.40 -17.89
CA ILE A 5 19.31 44.87 -18.09
C ILE A 5 19.10 44.89 -19.60
N GLU A 6 19.51 43.80 -20.23
CA GLU A 6 19.17 43.46 -21.59
C GLU A 6 17.72 42.96 -21.62
N GLU A 7 16.99 43.53 -22.57
CA GLU A 7 15.83 42.97 -23.24
C GLU A 7 14.48 42.90 -22.50
N ASN A 8 13.62 43.85 -22.84
CA ASN A 8 12.58 43.48 -23.80
C ASN A 8 12.12 44.70 -24.61
N ILE A 9 12.96 45.07 -25.58
CA ILE A 9 12.52 45.77 -26.78
C ILE A 9 11.77 44.75 -27.62
N TYR A 10 10.54 44.40 -27.23
CA TYR A 10 9.60 43.93 -28.22
C TYR A 10 9.06 45.19 -28.90
N PRO A 11 9.26 45.36 -30.22
CA PRO A 11 8.57 46.40 -30.94
C PRO A 11 7.08 46.21 -30.65
N SER A 12 6.47 47.20 -30.03
CA SER A 12 5.02 47.34 -30.04
C SER A 12 4.60 47.12 -31.48
N LEU A 13 3.95 45.99 -31.73
CA LEU A 13 3.40 45.59 -33.02
C LEU A 13 2.16 46.44 -33.30
N LEU A 14 2.28 47.76 -33.10
CA LEU A 14 1.61 48.75 -33.91
C LEU A 14 2.04 48.41 -35.33
N LEU A 15 1.17 47.66 -36.02
CA LEU A 15 1.12 47.63 -37.47
C LEU A 15 1.49 49.03 -37.95
N ALA A 16 2.63 49.10 -38.65
CA ALA A 16 3.09 50.34 -39.23
C ALA A 16 1.90 50.98 -39.95
N PRO A 17 1.63 52.28 -39.76
CA PRO A 17 0.45 52.94 -40.32
C PRO A 17 0.38 52.81 -41.86
N GLU A 18 1.47 52.40 -42.49
CA GLU A 18 1.61 52.18 -43.92
C GLU A 18 0.82 50.99 -44.48
N GLU A 19 0.39 50.01 -43.66
CA GLU A 19 -0.45 48.87 -44.13
C GLU A 19 -1.97 49.10 -44.01
N MET A 20 -2.40 50.29 -43.60
CA MET A 20 -3.82 50.59 -43.37
C MET A 20 -4.45 51.48 -44.45
N ASP A 21 -3.78 51.69 -45.58
CA ASP A 21 -4.38 52.39 -46.72
C ASP A 21 -5.18 51.41 -47.59
N GLY A 22 -6.50 51.59 -47.59
CA GLY A 22 -7.47 50.74 -48.32
C GLY A 22 -8.47 49.97 -47.44
N VAL A 23 -8.21 49.86 -46.13
CA VAL A 23 -9.05 49.09 -45.18
C VAL A 23 -10.23 49.90 -44.66
N SER A 24 -11.43 49.31 -44.62
CA SER A 24 -12.65 50.01 -44.20
C SER A 24 -12.53 50.54 -42.76
N ARG A 25 -13.12 51.71 -42.47
CA ARG A 25 -13.19 52.29 -41.10
C ARG A 25 -13.69 51.27 -40.06
N LYS A 26 -14.57 50.35 -40.47
CA LYS A 26 -15.12 49.28 -39.64
C LYS A 26 -14.07 48.23 -39.28
N GLU A 27 -13.17 47.90 -40.19
CA GLU A 27 -12.09 46.92 -40.02
C GLU A 27 -10.97 47.48 -39.15
N LYS A 28 -10.56 48.74 -39.39
CA LYS A 28 -9.61 49.45 -38.50
C LYS A 28 -10.09 49.45 -37.04
N ARG A 29 -11.39 49.73 -36.81
CA ARG A 29 -12.00 49.68 -35.46
C ARG A 29 -12.00 48.27 -34.85
N LYS A 30 -12.21 47.23 -35.67
CA LYS A 30 -12.20 45.82 -35.21
C LYS A 30 -10.78 45.38 -34.85
N ALA A 31 -9.78 45.71 -35.67
CA ALA A 31 -8.37 45.42 -35.42
C ALA A 31 -7.90 46.08 -34.12
N LEU A 32 -8.19 47.37 -33.93
CA LEU A 32 -7.84 48.09 -32.70
C LEU A 32 -8.50 47.47 -31.44
N LYS A 33 -9.77 47.04 -31.53
CA LYS A 33 -10.44 46.34 -30.42
C LYS A 33 -9.84 44.97 -30.14
N LYS A 34 -9.40 44.24 -31.18
CA LYS A 34 -8.76 42.92 -31.04
C LYS A 34 -7.40 43.07 -30.37
N GLU A 35 -6.58 44.02 -30.80
CA GLU A 35 -5.27 44.30 -30.19
C GLU A 35 -5.40 44.78 -28.75
N ARG A 36 -6.36 45.67 -28.45
CA ARG A 36 -6.60 46.09 -27.05
C ARG A 36 -6.95 44.91 -26.15
N ARG A 37 -7.77 43.97 -26.62
CA ARG A 37 -8.11 42.74 -25.86
C ARG A 37 -6.89 41.84 -25.67
N LYS A 38 -6.03 41.72 -26.69
CA LYS A 38 -4.79 40.94 -26.63
C LYS A 38 -3.81 41.55 -25.62
N GLN A 39 -3.64 42.87 -25.63
CA GLN A 39 -2.80 43.61 -24.69
C GLN A 39 -3.29 43.44 -23.25
N ILE A 40 -4.59 43.61 -23.00
CA ILE A 40 -5.18 43.41 -21.65
C ILE A 40 -4.92 41.99 -21.14
N ARG A 41 -5.09 40.96 -21.98
CA ARG A 41 -4.80 39.56 -21.60
C ARG A 41 -3.33 39.36 -21.27
N LYS A 42 -2.44 39.95 -22.07
CA LYS A 42 -0.99 39.85 -21.85
C LYS A 42 -0.56 40.53 -20.55
N GLU A 43 -1.05 41.75 -20.31
CA GLU A 43 -0.77 42.51 -19.09
C GLU A 43 -1.31 41.80 -17.84
N LEU A 44 -2.51 41.23 -17.91
CA LEU A 44 -3.06 40.43 -16.81
C LEU A 44 -2.19 39.20 -16.51
N ALA A 45 -1.75 38.48 -17.54
CA ALA A 45 -0.88 37.32 -17.38
C ALA A 45 0.51 37.70 -16.84
N GLU A 46 1.06 38.83 -17.28
CA GLU A 46 2.34 39.35 -16.80
C GLU A 46 2.24 39.80 -15.34
N LYS A 47 1.17 40.51 -14.98
CA LYS A 47 0.89 40.91 -13.60
C LYS A 47 0.73 39.69 -12.68
N ALA A 48 0.05 38.64 -13.12
CA ALA A 48 -0.09 37.40 -12.35
C ALA A 48 1.26 36.72 -12.09
N ARG A 49 2.14 36.64 -13.10
CA ARG A 49 3.50 36.09 -12.92
C ARG A 49 4.35 36.95 -11.98
N ALA A 50 4.29 38.27 -12.12
CA ALA A 50 5.02 39.19 -11.25
C ALA A 50 4.55 39.13 -9.79
N GLU A 51 3.25 38.94 -9.55
CA GLU A 51 2.69 38.74 -8.21
C GLU A 51 3.14 37.42 -7.58
N GLU A 52 3.20 36.33 -8.37
CA GLU A 52 3.73 35.05 -7.90
C GLU A 52 5.23 35.10 -7.60
N GLU A 53 6.01 35.74 -8.45
CA GLU A 53 7.44 35.98 -8.24
C GLU A 53 7.67 36.86 -6.99
N ALA A 54 6.87 37.91 -6.79
CA ALA A 54 6.92 38.74 -5.60
C ALA A 54 6.60 37.94 -4.33
N ARG A 55 5.63 37.01 -4.38
CA ARG A 55 5.31 36.11 -3.27
C ARG A 55 6.47 35.16 -2.95
N LEU A 56 7.16 34.64 -3.96
CA LEU A 56 8.33 33.76 -3.79
C LEU A 56 9.56 34.51 -3.26
N ASN A 57 9.73 35.76 -3.65
CA ASN A 57 10.83 36.62 -3.23
C ASN A 57 10.59 37.35 -1.89
N ASP A 58 9.45 37.09 -1.23
CA ASP A 58 9.17 37.65 0.10
C ASP A 58 10.12 37.03 1.14
N PRO A 59 11.02 37.82 1.77
CA PRO A 59 12.00 37.31 2.71
C PRO A 59 11.36 36.73 3.98
N GLU A 60 10.20 37.23 4.41
CA GLU A 60 9.51 36.69 5.60
C GLU A 60 8.95 35.29 5.32
N LEU A 61 8.38 35.09 4.13
CA LEU A 61 7.87 33.79 3.71
C LEU A 61 9.00 32.77 3.60
N GLN A 62 10.16 33.16 3.06
CA GLN A 62 11.33 32.30 2.99
C GLN A 62 11.84 31.89 4.38
N GLN A 63 11.90 32.82 5.33
CA GLN A 63 12.29 32.53 6.71
C GLN A 63 11.31 31.59 7.40
N GLN A 64 10.00 31.79 7.21
CA GLN A 64 8.98 30.89 7.75
C GLN A 64 9.09 29.48 7.17
N LEU A 65 9.33 29.36 5.87
CA LEU A 65 9.51 28.07 5.20
C LEU A 65 10.77 27.34 5.72
N GLN A 66 11.88 28.07 5.92
CA GLN A 66 13.10 27.52 6.52
C GLN A 66 12.86 27.02 7.94
N LEU A 67 12.18 27.80 8.78
CA LEU A 67 11.85 27.38 10.15
C LEU A 67 10.94 26.13 10.18
N GLN A 68 10.00 26.02 9.23
CA GLN A 68 9.17 24.82 9.11
C GLN A 68 10.00 23.62 8.67
N TYR A 69 10.89 23.79 7.69
CA TYR A 69 11.78 22.76 7.21
C TYR A 69 12.72 22.26 8.32
N GLU A 70 13.33 23.15 9.10
CA GLU A 70 14.19 22.79 10.23
C GLU A 70 13.44 22.01 11.31
N LYS A 71 12.22 22.42 11.66
CA LYS A 71 11.37 21.69 12.61
C LYS A 71 11.02 20.29 12.10
N GLU A 72 10.75 20.16 10.81
CA GLU A 72 10.48 18.88 10.17
C GLU A 72 11.73 17.98 10.16
N GLN A 73 12.91 18.53 9.85
CA GLN A 73 14.17 17.82 9.93
C GLN A 73 14.45 17.32 11.36
N GLN A 74 14.24 18.16 12.38
CA GLN A 74 14.38 17.76 13.78
C GLN A 74 13.41 16.66 14.19
N ARG A 75 12.17 16.67 13.66
CA ARG A 75 11.19 15.60 13.88
C ARG A 75 11.68 14.29 13.29
N LEU A 76 12.14 14.31 12.03
CA LEU A 76 12.66 13.13 11.34
C LEU A 76 13.93 12.58 11.99
N GLU A 77 14.82 13.45 12.47
CA GLU A 77 16.02 13.04 13.20
C GLU A 77 15.67 12.36 14.54
N ARG A 78 14.66 12.89 15.25
CA ARG A 78 14.16 12.26 16.47
C ARG A 78 13.55 10.88 16.19
N GLU A 79 12.71 10.78 15.17
CA GLU A 79 12.11 9.50 14.75
C GLU A 79 13.18 8.47 14.35
N ARG A 80 14.23 8.90 13.63
CA ARG A 80 15.37 8.05 13.28
C ARG A 80 16.09 7.55 14.54
N LYS A 81 16.42 8.44 15.48
CA LYS A 81 17.08 8.05 16.73
C LYS A 81 16.23 7.11 17.56
N GLU A 82 14.93 7.38 17.67
CA GLU A 82 14.00 6.48 18.35
C GLU A 82 13.94 5.10 17.69
N PHE A 83 14.04 5.02 16.36
CA PHE A 83 14.11 3.76 15.65
C PHE A 83 15.42 3.01 15.94
N GLU A 84 16.57 3.70 15.86
CA GLU A 84 17.89 3.14 16.18
C GLU A 84 17.97 2.66 17.64
N ASP A 85 17.38 3.41 18.58
CA ASP A 85 17.32 3.03 19.99
C ASP A 85 16.44 1.79 20.19
N ARG A 86 15.29 1.70 19.50
CA ARG A 86 14.43 0.49 19.52
C ARG A 86 15.15 -0.72 18.95
N GLU A 87 15.88 -0.55 17.84
CA GLU A 87 16.67 -1.62 17.23
C GLU A 87 17.78 -2.09 18.18
N ARG A 88 18.47 -1.16 18.86
CA ARG A 88 19.48 -1.50 19.86
C ARG A 88 18.90 -2.30 21.02
N ILE A 89 17.77 -1.86 21.58
CA ILE A 89 17.08 -2.56 22.67
C ILE A 89 16.68 -3.98 22.22
N PHE A 90 16.17 -4.11 20.99
CA PHE A 90 15.79 -5.39 20.43
C PHE A 90 16.99 -6.35 20.30
N LEU A 91 18.13 -5.86 19.80
CA LEU A 91 19.35 -6.67 19.67
C LEU A 91 19.92 -7.08 21.03
N GLU A 92 19.92 -6.18 22.01
CA GLU A 92 20.37 -6.49 23.38
C GLU A 92 19.48 -7.56 24.03
N GLU A 93 18.16 -7.47 23.86
CA GLU A 93 17.22 -8.48 24.36
C GLU A 93 17.37 -9.83 23.65
N LEU A 94 17.67 -9.82 22.34
CA LEU A 94 17.96 -11.03 21.58
C LEU A 94 19.24 -11.71 22.08
N GLU A 95 20.31 -10.95 22.33
CA GLU A 95 21.56 -11.47 22.89
C GLU A 95 21.34 -12.05 24.30
N ARG A 96 20.53 -11.39 25.15
CA ARG A 96 20.18 -11.91 26.48
C ARG A 96 19.49 -13.27 26.38
N LYS A 97 18.50 -13.40 25.51
CA LYS A 97 17.80 -14.68 25.29
C LYS A 97 18.72 -15.77 24.75
N GLN A 98 19.64 -15.43 23.84
CA GLN A 98 20.62 -16.40 23.35
C GLN A 98 21.53 -16.91 24.47
N LYS A 99 22.00 -16.03 25.35
CA LYS A 99 22.79 -16.42 26.54
C LYS A 99 21.99 -17.28 27.51
N GLU A 100 20.74 -16.90 27.80
CA GLU A 100 19.84 -17.70 28.65
C GLU A 100 19.62 -19.11 28.07
N GLN A 101 19.43 -19.23 26.75
CA GLN A 101 19.31 -20.51 26.05
C GLN A 101 20.62 -21.32 26.09
N GLU A 102 21.77 -20.68 25.90
CA GLU A 102 23.08 -21.33 25.96
C GLU A 102 23.37 -21.88 27.38
N GLU A 103 23.13 -21.07 28.42
CA GLU A 103 23.26 -21.50 29.81
C GLU A 103 22.29 -22.64 30.15
N GLU A 104 21.06 -22.63 29.63
CA GLU A 104 20.09 -23.72 29.81
C GLU A 104 20.56 -25.01 29.13
N LEU A 105 21.08 -24.92 27.91
CA LEU A 105 21.66 -26.06 27.21
C LEU A 105 22.90 -26.60 27.94
N GLU A 106 23.71 -25.76 28.56
CA GLU A 106 24.83 -26.19 29.40
C GLU A 106 24.36 -26.91 30.66
N ARG A 107 23.31 -26.41 31.33
CA ARG A 107 22.68 -27.11 32.48
C ARG A 107 22.18 -28.49 32.08
N ILE A 108 21.43 -28.60 30.98
CA ILE A 108 20.91 -29.89 30.47
C ILE A 108 22.06 -30.86 30.17
N LYS A 109 23.14 -30.39 29.51
CA LYS A 109 24.32 -31.22 29.23
C LYS A 109 25.07 -31.65 30.49
N ALA A 110 25.09 -30.82 31.53
CA ALA A 110 25.71 -31.17 32.81
C ALA A 110 24.90 -32.25 33.54
N ASP A 111 23.58 -32.10 33.58
CA ASP A 111 22.66 -33.09 34.16
C ASP A 111 22.73 -34.43 33.41
N GLU A 112 22.81 -34.42 32.07
CA GLU A 112 23.00 -35.62 31.26
C GLU A 112 24.32 -36.34 31.56
N ARG A 113 25.42 -35.58 31.73
CA ARG A 113 26.72 -36.15 32.12
C ARG A 113 26.68 -36.75 33.53
N GLU A 114 26.00 -36.11 34.48
CA GLU A 114 25.85 -36.64 35.84
C GLU A 114 24.99 -37.92 35.86
N SER A 115 23.87 -37.93 35.10
CA SER A 115 23.03 -39.12 34.94
C SER A 115 23.78 -40.28 34.28
N ASN A 116 24.61 -40.01 33.26
CA ASN A 116 25.38 -41.04 32.56
C ASN A 116 26.45 -41.67 33.48
N LEU A 117 27.10 -40.85 34.33
CA LEU A 117 28.04 -41.33 35.35
C LEU A 117 27.36 -42.15 36.46
N GLN A 118 26.08 -41.91 36.76
CA GLN A 118 25.31 -42.69 37.73
C GLN A 118 24.85 -44.05 37.14
N SER A 119 24.58 -44.14 35.84
CA SER A 119 24.19 -45.40 35.18
C SER A 119 25.34 -46.40 34.98
N GLU A 120 26.60 -45.96 35.00
CA GLU A 120 27.78 -46.85 34.92
C GLU A 120 28.06 -47.63 36.22
N GLY A 121 27.26 -47.43 37.28
CA GLY A 121 27.39 -48.10 38.58
C GLY A 121 26.31 -49.12 38.93
N ALA A 122 25.36 -49.42 38.04
CA ALA A 122 24.31 -50.42 38.27
C ALA A 122 24.63 -51.73 37.54
N GLU A 123 24.80 -52.82 38.29
CA GLU A 123 25.01 -54.17 37.75
C GLU A 123 23.85 -54.57 36.81
N GLU A 124 24.21 -55.13 35.65
CA GLU A 124 23.27 -55.70 34.69
C GLU A 124 22.57 -56.93 35.30
N ASP A 125 21.29 -56.79 35.65
CA ASP A 125 20.39 -57.92 35.93
C ASP A 125 20.09 -58.65 34.61
N PRO A 126 20.45 -59.95 34.46
CA PRO A 126 20.40 -60.64 33.16
C PRO A 126 19.01 -61.20 32.84
N ASN A 127 17.92 -60.49 33.16
CA ASN A 127 16.58 -61.00 32.92
C ASN A 127 15.55 -59.90 32.66
N ASP A 128 15.57 -59.36 31.43
CA ASP A 128 14.42 -58.64 30.89
C ASP A 128 14.07 -59.25 29.52
N ASP A 129 13.00 -60.04 29.51
CA ASP A 129 12.45 -60.75 28.36
C ASP A 129 11.79 -59.74 27.40
N ASP A 130 12.46 -59.39 26.30
CA ASP A 130 11.97 -58.38 25.36
C ASP A 130 10.76 -58.86 24.52
N GLU A 131 9.61 -58.22 24.75
CA GLU A 131 8.43 -58.27 23.89
C GLU A 131 8.63 -57.39 22.63
N TRP A 132 8.73 -58.03 21.45
CA TRP A 132 8.95 -57.37 20.16
C TRP A 132 7.64 -56.96 19.46
N GLU A 133 7.59 -55.75 18.89
CA GLU A 133 6.47 -55.30 18.03
C GLU A 133 6.94 -55.07 16.58
N TYR A 134 6.08 -55.40 15.61
CA TYR A 134 6.34 -55.20 14.18
C TYR A 134 5.85 -53.81 13.75
N VAL A 135 6.78 -52.94 13.37
CA VAL A 135 6.45 -51.59 12.85
C VAL A 135 6.63 -51.58 11.32
N GLU A 136 5.64 -51.04 10.61
CA GLU A 136 5.69 -50.81 9.14
C GLU A 136 6.51 -49.55 8.86
N GLU A 137 7.82 -49.69 8.67
CA GLU A 137 8.71 -48.56 8.39
C GLU A 137 9.12 -48.53 6.91
N GLY A 138 8.59 -47.55 6.17
CA GLY A 138 9.02 -47.20 4.81
C GLY A 138 7.87 -47.09 3.78
N PRO A 139 7.95 -46.17 2.80
CA PRO A 139 7.00 -46.09 1.70
C PRO A 139 6.93 -47.42 0.95
N PRO A 140 5.72 -47.94 0.64
CA PRO A 140 5.59 -49.27 0.06
C PRO A 140 6.26 -49.35 -1.30
N GLU A 141 6.99 -50.45 -1.52
CA GLU A 141 7.69 -50.67 -2.78
C GLU A 141 6.67 -51.10 -3.84
N ILE A 142 6.48 -50.25 -4.85
CA ILE A 142 5.55 -50.50 -5.95
C ILE A 142 6.32 -51.18 -7.08
N ILE A 143 6.05 -52.47 -7.28
CA ILE A 143 6.67 -53.25 -8.34
C ILE A 143 5.68 -53.35 -9.51
N TRP A 144 6.11 -52.89 -10.69
CA TRP A 144 5.33 -52.95 -11.91
C TRP A 144 5.64 -54.25 -12.66
N GLN A 145 4.68 -55.17 -12.73
CA GLN A 145 4.78 -56.39 -13.54
C GLN A 145 3.70 -56.36 -14.63
N GLY A 146 4.05 -55.81 -15.80
CA GLY A 146 3.11 -55.64 -16.90
C GLY A 146 1.99 -54.64 -16.56
N ASN A 147 0.73 -55.05 -16.72
CA ASN A 147 -0.46 -54.20 -16.53
C ASN A 147 -1.07 -54.26 -15.11
N GLU A 148 -0.43 -54.94 -14.16
CA GLU A 148 -0.90 -55.04 -12.78
C GLU A 148 0.10 -54.42 -11.80
N ILE A 149 -0.42 -53.75 -10.76
CA ILE A 149 0.38 -53.07 -9.72
C ILE A 149 0.29 -53.89 -8.43
N ILE A 150 1.44 -54.38 -7.94
CA ILE A 150 1.53 -55.10 -6.67
C ILE A 150 2.28 -54.23 -5.66
N VAL A 151 1.61 -53.91 -4.55
CA VAL A 151 2.14 -53.05 -3.48
C VAL A 151 2.64 -53.94 -2.34
N LYS A 152 3.97 -54.05 -2.16
CA LYS A 152 4.56 -54.87 -1.11
C LYS A 152 4.97 -54.00 0.08
N LYS A 153 4.42 -54.29 1.25
CA LYS A 153 4.76 -53.63 2.52
C LYS A 153 5.86 -54.43 3.22
N ASN A 154 7.02 -53.82 3.45
CA ASN A 154 8.09 -54.43 4.25
C ASN A 154 7.83 -54.16 5.75
N LYS A 155 8.05 -55.17 6.60
CA LYS A 155 7.91 -55.07 8.07
C LYS A 155 9.24 -55.45 8.72
N VAL A 156 9.71 -54.65 9.66
CA VAL A 156 10.94 -54.89 10.44
C VAL A 156 10.56 -55.03 11.92
N LYS A 157 11.27 -55.90 12.66
CA LYS A 157 11.09 -56.07 14.12
C LYS A 157 11.97 -55.07 14.87
N VAL A 158 11.41 -54.34 15.83
CA VAL A 158 12.14 -53.37 16.67
C VAL A 158 11.80 -53.61 18.15
N LYS A 159 12.75 -53.42 19.09
CA LYS A 159 12.49 -53.56 20.55
C LYS A 159 11.54 -52.46 21.01
N LYS A 160 10.58 -52.78 21.89
CA LYS A 160 9.76 -51.77 22.58
C LYS A 160 10.65 -50.96 23.52
N LYS A 161 11.06 -49.75 23.11
CA LYS A 161 11.38 -48.66 24.03
C LYS A 161 10.10 -47.83 24.20
N ASP A 162 9.84 -47.42 25.45
CA ASP A 162 8.67 -46.64 25.83
C ASP A 162 8.32 -45.59 24.78
N THR A 163 7.10 -45.68 24.25
CA THR A 163 6.51 -44.65 23.40
C THR A 163 6.15 -43.45 24.28
N LYS A 164 7.17 -42.73 24.74
CA LYS A 164 7.02 -41.29 24.94
C LYS A 164 7.05 -40.72 23.53
N GLN A 165 5.89 -40.29 23.04
CA GLN A 165 5.83 -39.54 21.80
C GLN A 165 6.76 -38.35 21.96
N ASP A 166 7.93 -38.42 21.33
CA ASP A 166 8.74 -37.26 21.01
C ASP A 166 7.90 -36.43 20.03
N ILE A 167 6.93 -35.70 20.58
CA ILE A 167 6.56 -34.41 20.01
C ILE A 167 7.86 -33.63 20.17
N LYS A 168 8.68 -33.61 19.11
CA LYS A 168 9.68 -32.56 18.96
C LYS A 168 8.90 -31.26 19.06
N GLU A 169 8.91 -30.62 20.23
CA GLU A 169 8.55 -29.21 20.31
C GLU A 169 9.49 -28.51 19.33
N GLU A 170 8.94 -28.04 18.21
CA GLU A 170 9.73 -27.24 17.28
C GLU A 170 10.17 -25.97 18.03
N ASP A 171 11.48 -25.71 17.95
CA ASP A 171 12.14 -24.53 18.49
C ASP A 171 11.34 -23.25 18.19
N PRO A 172 10.82 -22.53 19.20
CA PRO A 172 10.01 -21.32 19.01
C PRO A 172 10.79 -20.16 18.37
N ASN A 173 12.11 -20.30 18.15
CA ASN A 173 12.96 -19.32 17.48
C ASN A 173 13.52 -19.82 16.13
N ARG A 174 12.95 -20.86 15.51
CA ARG A 174 13.35 -21.25 14.15
C ARG A 174 13.03 -20.12 13.16
N PRO A 175 14.01 -19.48 12.51
CA PRO A 175 13.77 -18.38 11.59
C PRO A 175 13.00 -18.90 10.38
N THR A 176 11.69 -18.69 10.37
CA THR A 176 10.80 -19.15 9.31
C THR A 176 10.98 -18.20 8.12
N SER A 177 11.96 -18.51 7.26
CA SER A 177 12.13 -17.87 5.96
C SER A 177 10.95 -18.11 5.01
N ASN A 178 10.00 -18.95 5.41
CA ASN A 178 8.73 -19.19 4.74
C ASN A 178 7.58 -18.79 5.67
N PRO A 179 6.80 -17.73 5.37
CA PRO A 179 5.71 -17.24 6.22
C PRO A 179 4.48 -18.17 6.25
N LEU A 180 4.60 -19.40 5.74
CA LEU A 180 3.54 -20.40 5.75
C LEU A 180 3.77 -21.37 6.92
N PRO A 181 2.75 -21.64 7.74
CA PRO A 181 2.87 -22.60 8.82
C PRO A 181 3.29 -23.97 8.30
N PRO A 182 4.09 -24.74 9.05
CA PRO A 182 4.45 -26.10 8.66
C PRO A 182 3.19 -26.91 8.39
N GLN A 183 3.24 -27.79 7.38
CA GLN A 183 2.04 -28.45 6.85
C GLN A 183 1.22 -29.20 7.91
N HIS A 184 1.85 -29.66 9.00
CA HIS A 184 1.17 -30.37 10.09
C HIS A 184 0.32 -29.45 10.97
N GLU A 185 0.82 -28.25 11.32
CA GLU A 185 0.04 -27.24 12.07
C GLU A 185 -1.07 -26.65 11.21
N ALA A 186 -0.78 -26.37 9.93
CA ALA A 186 -1.77 -25.89 8.98
C ALA A 186 -2.95 -26.88 8.85
N TYR A 187 -2.65 -28.18 8.80
CA TYR A 187 -3.64 -29.25 8.69
C TYR A 187 -4.45 -29.45 9.98
N ALA A 188 -3.81 -29.34 11.14
CA ALA A 188 -4.49 -29.39 12.44
C ALA A 188 -5.41 -28.17 12.65
N ALA A 189 -4.97 -26.98 12.27
CA ALA A 189 -5.78 -25.76 12.31
C ALA A 189 -6.98 -25.86 11.35
N PHE A 190 -6.79 -26.44 10.16
CA PHE A 190 -7.88 -26.65 9.20
C PHE A 190 -8.94 -27.64 9.67
N LYS A 191 -8.52 -28.68 10.42
CA LYS A 191 -9.43 -29.72 10.95
C LYS A 191 -10.24 -29.25 12.16
N ASN A 192 -9.70 -28.29 12.92
CA ASN A 192 -10.31 -27.77 14.15
C ASN A 192 -11.02 -26.41 13.96
N ALA A 193 -11.02 -25.85 12.75
CA ALA A 193 -11.72 -24.61 12.45
C ALA A 193 -13.26 -24.83 12.47
N PRO A 194 -14.05 -23.95 13.11
CA PRO A 194 -15.50 -24.11 13.23
C PRO A 194 -16.27 -23.89 11.91
N MET A 195 -15.61 -23.43 10.84
CA MET A 195 -16.15 -23.25 9.50
C MET A 195 -15.03 -23.48 8.49
N THR A 196 -15.29 -24.28 7.46
CA THR A 196 -14.35 -24.46 6.33
C THR A 196 -14.28 -23.18 5.49
N SER A 197 -13.15 -22.94 4.81
CA SER A 197 -12.99 -21.77 3.94
C SER A 197 -14.04 -21.72 2.81
N ALA A 198 -14.52 -22.89 2.37
CA ALA A 198 -15.61 -23.01 1.43
C ALA A 198 -16.95 -22.52 2.01
N GLU A 199 -17.25 -22.84 3.27
CA GLU A 199 -18.46 -22.38 3.96
C GLU A 199 -18.43 -20.87 4.26
N LEU A 200 -17.26 -20.30 4.55
CA LEU A 200 -17.11 -18.85 4.69
C LEU A 200 -17.34 -18.11 3.37
N LEU A 201 -16.79 -18.63 2.26
CA LEU A 201 -17.02 -18.06 0.93
C LEU A 201 -18.50 -18.15 0.53
N ASP A 202 -19.17 -19.25 0.83
CA ASP A 202 -20.60 -19.43 0.54
C ASP A 202 -21.47 -18.51 1.42
N THR A 203 -21.11 -18.34 2.69
CA THR A 203 -21.81 -17.41 3.61
C THR A 203 -21.66 -15.95 3.15
N VAL A 204 -20.48 -15.53 2.70
CA VAL A 204 -20.24 -14.18 2.16
C VAL A 204 -20.98 -13.99 0.83
N ALA A 205 -21.00 -15.01 -0.03
CA ALA A 205 -21.75 -14.98 -1.28
C ALA A 205 -23.27 -14.85 -1.06
N GLN A 206 -23.80 -15.46 0.01
CA GLN A 206 -25.22 -15.37 0.38
C GLN A 206 -25.59 -14.02 1.03
N GLN A 207 -24.67 -13.35 1.72
CA GLN A 207 -24.94 -12.08 2.40
C GLN A 207 -25.15 -10.89 1.44
N VAL A 208 -24.60 -10.93 0.21
CA VAL A 208 -24.89 -9.92 -0.82
C VAL A 208 -25.01 -10.60 -2.19
N PRO A 209 -26.22 -11.05 -2.60
CA PRO A 209 -26.41 -12.00 -3.71
C PRO A 209 -26.07 -11.46 -5.11
N ASN A 210 -25.44 -10.28 -5.22
CA ASN A 210 -25.01 -9.71 -6.49
C ASN A 210 -23.89 -8.64 -6.37
N PHE A 211 -23.17 -8.57 -5.25
CA PHE A 211 -22.15 -7.52 -5.10
C PHE A 211 -21.05 -7.66 -6.16
N GLY A 212 -20.84 -6.61 -6.96
CA GLY A 212 -19.83 -6.62 -8.02
C GLY A 212 -20.20 -7.41 -9.29
N THR A 213 -21.43 -7.90 -9.42
CA THR A 213 -21.94 -8.49 -10.67
C THR A 213 -22.65 -7.44 -11.52
N GLU A 214 -22.86 -7.71 -12.82
CA GLU A 214 -23.58 -6.78 -13.71
C GLU A 214 -25.05 -6.57 -13.33
N GLN A 215 -25.58 -7.44 -12.47
CA GLN A 215 -26.94 -7.37 -11.97
C GLN A 215 -27.10 -6.35 -10.83
N ASP A 216 -25.99 -5.88 -10.24
CA ASP A 216 -26.02 -4.77 -9.29
C ASP A 216 -26.26 -3.44 -10.01
N LYS A 217 -27.43 -2.85 -9.75
CA LYS A 217 -27.83 -1.55 -10.30
C LYS A 217 -27.26 -0.38 -9.50
N ALA A 218 -26.92 -0.58 -8.22
CA ALA A 218 -26.46 0.49 -7.35
C ALA A 218 -24.97 0.78 -7.56
N HIS A 219 -24.17 -0.27 -7.75
CA HIS A 219 -22.72 -0.15 -7.89
C HIS A 219 -22.24 -0.21 -9.34
N CYS A 220 -21.12 0.46 -9.62
CA CYS A 220 -20.51 0.44 -10.94
C CYS A 220 -19.69 -0.86 -11.13
N PRO A 221 -20.09 -1.80 -12.01
CA PRO A 221 -19.37 -3.06 -12.20
C PRO A 221 -17.97 -2.83 -12.78
N PHE A 222 -17.80 -1.78 -13.60
CA PHE A 222 -16.50 -1.40 -14.13
C PHE A 222 -15.57 -0.92 -13.00
N HIS A 223 -16.03 -0.03 -12.12
CA HIS A 223 -15.18 0.46 -11.03
C HIS A 223 -14.82 -0.64 -10.03
N ILE A 224 -15.75 -1.53 -9.66
CA ILE A 224 -15.46 -2.63 -8.74
C ILE A 224 -14.48 -3.63 -9.36
N LYS A 225 -14.63 -3.98 -10.64
CA LYS A 225 -13.82 -5.01 -11.29
C LYS A 225 -12.44 -4.50 -11.73
N THR A 226 -12.35 -3.29 -12.28
CA THR A 226 -11.11 -2.76 -12.87
C THR A 226 -10.49 -1.62 -12.07
N GLY A 227 -11.17 -1.11 -11.03
CA GLY A 227 -10.75 0.07 -10.30
C GLY A 227 -10.95 1.40 -11.06
N ALA A 228 -11.36 1.34 -12.33
CA ALA A 228 -11.48 2.52 -13.19
C ALA A 228 -12.79 2.52 -14.00
N CYS A 229 -13.46 3.67 -14.03
CA CYS A 229 -14.70 3.88 -14.77
C CYS A 229 -14.51 5.01 -15.78
N ARG A 230 -14.96 4.82 -17.03
CA ARG A 230 -14.90 5.84 -18.10
C ARG A 230 -15.64 7.13 -17.77
N PHE A 231 -16.67 7.06 -16.92
CA PHE A 231 -17.45 8.21 -16.51
C PHE A 231 -16.84 8.93 -15.30
N GLY A 232 -15.80 8.35 -14.67
CA GLY A 232 -15.13 8.94 -13.51
C GLY A 232 -16.13 9.32 -12.42
N LEU A 233 -16.06 10.57 -11.96
CA LEU A 233 -16.96 11.10 -10.93
C LEU A 233 -18.38 11.36 -11.42
N HIS A 234 -18.61 11.40 -12.74
CA HIS A 234 -19.93 11.62 -13.34
C HIS A 234 -20.68 10.31 -13.61
N CYS A 235 -20.25 9.19 -13.00
CA CYS A 235 -20.99 7.94 -13.12
C CYS A 235 -22.30 8.04 -12.33
N ASN A 236 -23.41 7.60 -12.94
CA ASN A 236 -24.70 7.49 -12.25
C ASN A 236 -24.74 6.34 -11.22
N ARG A 237 -23.70 5.52 -11.16
CA ARG A 237 -23.58 4.37 -10.24
C ARG A 237 -22.51 4.65 -9.20
N VAL A 238 -22.66 4.07 -8.01
CA VAL A 238 -21.77 4.30 -6.87
C VAL A 238 -20.41 3.64 -7.11
N HIS A 239 -19.35 4.40 -6.81
CA HIS A 239 -17.96 3.95 -6.81
C HIS A 239 -17.51 3.67 -5.37
N TYR A 240 -17.16 2.42 -5.07
CA TYR A 240 -16.70 2.00 -3.76
C TYR A 240 -15.17 1.97 -3.69
N TYR A 241 -14.61 2.72 -2.74
CA TYR A 241 -13.18 2.74 -2.44
C TYR A 241 -12.96 2.02 -1.10
N PRO A 242 -12.35 0.82 -1.10
CA PRO A 242 -12.05 0.12 0.14
C PRO A 242 -10.94 0.82 0.93
N ASP A 243 -11.10 0.96 2.25
CA ASP A 243 -10.09 1.54 3.15
C ASP A 243 -8.82 0.68 3.26
N LYS A 244 -8.96 -0.63 3.04
CA LYS A 244 -7.87 -1.60 3.06
C LYS A 244 -7.92 -2.43 1.79
N ALA A 245 -6.84 -2.39 1.00
CA ALA A 245 -6.72 -3.18 -0.23
C ALA A 245 -5.28 -3.67 -0.41
N HIS A 246 -5.14 -4.82 -1.06
CA HIS A 246 -3.84 -5.38 -1.45
C HIS A 246 -3.32 -4.80 -2.78
N THR A 247 -4.18 -4.12 -3.53
CA THR A 247 -3.88 -3.57 -4.86
C THR A 247 -3.91 -2.04 -4.82
N LEU A 248 -2.86 -1.41 -5.35
CA LEU A 248 -2.77 0.06 -5.49
C LEU A 248 -2.93 0.45 -6.96
N LEU A 249 -3.72 1.50 -7.22
CA LEU A 249 -3.93 2.05 -8.57
C LEU A 249 -3.31 3.46 -8.64
N ILE A 250 -2.22 3.59 -9.40
CA ILE A 250 -1.60 4.89 -9.72
C ILE A 250 -2.08 5.31 -11.10
N LYS A 251 -2.99 6.29 -11.14
CA LYS A 251 -3.51 6.84 -12.41
C LYS A 251 -2.39 7.52 -13.18
N ASN A 252 -2.33 7.27 -14.48
CA ASN A 252 -1.40 7.93 -15.41
C ASN A 252 0.11 7.75 -15.09
N MET A 253 0.48 6.64 -14.45
CA MET A 253 1.89 6.34 -14.11
C MET A 253 2.77 6.11 -15.34
N TYR A 254 2.22 5.47 -16.38
CA TYR A 254 2.94 5.20 -17.63
C TYR A 254 2.38 6.07 -18.75
N ASN A 255 3.17 7.06 -19.17
CA ASN A 255 2.93 7.83 -20.39
C ASN A 255 3.84 7.25 -21.47
N GLY A 256 3.27 6.50 -22.41
CA GLY A 256 4.04 5.93 -23.52
C GLY A 256 4.71 7.01 -24.37
N PRO A 257 5.92 6.77 -24.89
CA PRO A 257 6.58 7.72 -25.79
C PRO A 257 5.69 7.92 -27.04
N GLY A 258 5.12 9.12 -27.17
CA GLY A 258 4.18 9.48 -28.24
C GLY A 258 2.79 9.97 -27.79
N LEU A 259 2.45 9.86 -26.50
CA LEU A 259 1.16 10.34 -25.96
C LEU A 259 1.26 11.63 -25.12
N ALA A 260 2.48 12.14 -24.88
CA ALA A 260 2.75 13.15 -23.87
C ALA A 260 2.41 14.61 -24.25
N TRP A 261 1.79 14.89 -25.40
CA TRP A 261 1.72 16.27 -25.92
C TRP A 261 0.34 16.81 -26.31
N GLU A 262 -0.80 16.17 -25.98
CA GLU A 262 -2.08 16.74 -26.43
C GLU A 262 -3.34 16.43 -25.59
N GLN A 263 -3.24 15.81 -24.40
CA GLN A 263 -4.43 15.41 -23.63
C GLN A 263 -4.68 16.21 -22.33
N ASP A 264 -3.84 17.18 -21.98
CA ASP A 264 -4.09 18.05 -20.81
C ASP A 264 -5.04 19.24 -21.11
N GLU A 265 -5.53 19.40 -22.35
CA GLU A 265 -6.51 20.46 -22.71
C GLU A 265 -7.98 19.98 -22.70
N GLY A 266 -8.27 18.81 -22.12
CA GLY A 266 -9.61 18.20 -22.14
C GLY A 266 -10.57 18.62 -21.03
N LEU A 267 -10.14 19.35 -20.01
CA LEU A 267 -11.00 19.83 -18.90
C LEU A 267 -11.38 21.31 -18.98
N GLU A 268 -11.21 21.94 -20.15
CA GLU A 268 -11.70 23.29 -20.41
C GLU A 268 -13.11 23.30 -21.00
N VAL A 269 -14.04 22.52 -20.42
CA VAL A 269 -15.46 22.59 -20.77
C VAL A 269 -16.31 22.88 -19.54
N CYS A 270 -15.92 23.87 -18.74
CA CYS A 270 -16.81 24.53 -17.77
C CYS A 270 -16.35 25.94 -17.31
N CYS A 271 -15.48 26.65 -18.06
CA CYS A 271 -15.10 28.03 -17.68
C CYS A 271 -16.19 29.09 -17.98
N TRP A 272 -17.38 28.68 -18.44
CA TRP A 272 -18.54 29.57 -18.58
C TRP A 272 -19.44 29.66 -17.33
N ILE A 273 -19.23 28.83 -16.31
CA ILE A 273 -20.07 28.82 -15.10
C ILE A 273 -19.37 29.49 -13.89
N GLN A 274 -18.04 29.56 -13.88
CA GLN A 274 -17.30 30.17 -12.76
C GLN A 274 -17.55 31.68 -12.58
N ALA A 275 -18.02 32.38 -13.62
CA ALA A 275 -18.24 33.84 -13.58
C ALA A 275 -19.59 34.26 -12.95
N VAL A 276 -20.55 33.35 -12.78
CA VAL A 276 -21.89 33.71 -12.26
C VAL A 276 -22.01 33.50 -10.75
N ILE A 277 -21.20 32.61 -10.15
CA ILE A 277 -21.33 32.24 -8.73
C ILE A 277 -20.72 33.29 -7.78
N LEU A 278 -19.79 34.13 -8.24
CA LEU A 278 -19.12 35.13 -7.38
C LEU A 278 -19.83 36.50 -7.31
N SER A 279 -21.05 36.64 -7.84
CA SER A 279 -21.83 37.90 -7.74
C SER A 279 -23.20 37.73 -7.09
N PHE A 280 -23.29 36.95 -6.01
CA PHE A 280 -24.40 37.07 -5.06
C PHE A 280 -23.99 37.88 -3.84
N PRO A 281 -24.56 39.08 -3.62
CA PRO A 281 -24.30 39.86 -2.41
C PRO A 281 -24.90 39.16 -1.20
N LYS A 282 -24.05 39.02 -0.18
CA LYS A 282 -24.30 38.66 1.21
C LYS A 282 -25.73 38.99 1.67
N ILE A 283 -26.61 37.99 1.69
CA ILE A 283 -27.91 38.07 2.36
C ILE A 283 -27.63 38.08 3.86
N ARG A 284 -28.03 39.17 4.52
CA ARG A 284 -28.06 39.31 5.99
C ARG A 284 -28.90 38.17 6.58
N CYS A 285 -28.28 37.33 7.41
CA CYS A 285 -29.03 36.53 8.37
C CYS A 285 -29.57 37.47 9.46
N GLY A 286 -30.81 37.90 9.31
CA GLY A 286 -31.61 38.44 10.39
C GLY A 286 -32.18 37.28 11.20
N GLY A 287 -31.89 37.24 12.50
CA GLY A 287 -32.55 36.33 13.42
C GLY A 287 -34.04 36.67 13.54
N SER A 288 -34.87 35.62 13.64
CA SER A 288 -36.18 35.73 14.25
C SER A 288 -36.52 34.38 14.88
N GLN A 289 -36.92 34.48 16.14
CA GLN A 289 -37.38 33.43 17.03
C GLN A 289 -38.53 32.66 16.38
N PHE A 290 -38.54 31.33 16.52
CA PHE A 290 -39.70 30.51 16.23
C PHE A 290 -40.09 29.80 17.52
N GLU A 291 -41.22 30.24 18.08
CA GLU A 291 -41.86 29.71 19.28
C GLU A 291 -42.31 28.26 19.08
N ASP A 292 -42.11 27.46 20.13
CA ASP A 292 -42.75 26.18 20.34
C ASP A 292 -44.26 26.29 20.25
N ARG A 293 -44.86 25.47 19.38
CA ARG A 293 -46.26 25.11 19.51
C ARG A 293 -46.48 23.64 19.15
N ARG A 294 -46.60 22.86 20.24
CA ARG A 294 -47.34 21.61 20.43
C ARG A 294 -46.51 20.33 20.48
#